data_AF-A0AAW8QTD0-F1
#
_entry.id   AF-A0AAW8QTD0-F1
#
_cell.length_a   1.000
_cell.length_b   1.000
_cell.length_c   1.000
_cell.angle_alpha   90.00
_cell.angle_beta   90.00
_cell.angle_gamma   90.00
#
_symmetry.space_group_name_H-M   'P 1'
#
loop_
_entity.id
_entity.type
_entity.pdbx_description
1 polymer ?
#
loop_
_entity_poly.entity_id
_entity_poly.type
_entity_poly.pdbx_seq_one_letter_code
_entity_poly.pdbx_strand_id
1 'polypeptide(L)'
;MTNQNNALHKIQQELKAPKNKTNDFGKYKYRNCEDILEAVKPHLNELGATLVLTDEVQQVGSVVVITAKAVFTDAEGKEITVTAHAGVDVNKKGMDVAQTFGASSSYARKYALNGLFLIDDTKDYDTNEYHQQMDQASKNQSNRNNNNQGQQSNQSRQANNSTQSLAQRYNNALASIKNAKYPSTLDKAIATFANSQYAAGISNACRARADQMGWNFNSNTQQQNQTQPLHH
;
A
#
# COMPACT_ATOMS: atom_id res chain seq x y z
N MET A 1 16.81 -35.05 37.34
CA MET A 1 16.87 -34.25 36.10
C MET A 1 15.45 -33.78 35.82
N THR A 2 15.12 -32.56 36.21
CA THR A 2 13.86 -31.94 35.81
C THR A 2 13.92 -31.77 34.30
N ASN A 3 13.05 -32.47 33.57
CA ASN A 3 12.81 -32.18 32.15
C ASN A 3 12.33 -30.74 32.08
N GLN A 4 13.24 -29.81 31.80
CA GLN A 4 12.90 -28.43 31.56
C GLN A 4 12.24 -28.39 30.18
N ASN A 5 10.94 -28.67 30.15
CA ASN A 5 10.10 -28.46 28.97
C ASN A 5 10.14 -26.97 28.67
N ASN A 6 11.07 -26.57 27.80
CA ASN A 6 11.17 -25.21 27.32
C ASN A 6 9.87 -24.89 26.56
N ALA A 7 9.00 -24.08 27.16
CA ALA A 7 7.67 -23.79 26.62
C ALA A 7 7.73 -23.27 25.18
N LEU A 8 8.71 -22.41 24.87
CA LEU A 8 8.94 -21.92 23.51
C LEU A 8 9.32 -23.07 22.56
N HIS A 9 10.17 -24.00 23.00
CA HIS A 9 10.55 -25.16 22.19
C HIS A 9 9.34 -26.01 21.83
N LYS A 10 8.42 -26.26 22.79
CA LYS A 10 7.19 -27.01 22.51
C LYS A 10 6.33 -26.30 21.45
N ILE A 11 6.12 -24.98 21.61
CA ILE A 11 5.38 -24.18 20.63
C ILE A 11 6.04 -24.27 19.24
N GLN A 12 7.35 -24.11 19.16
CA GLN A 12 8.08 -24.16 17.88
C GLN A 12 7.97 -25.52 17.17
N GLN A 13 7.83 -26.63 17.91
CA GLN A 13 7.65 -27.96 17.32
C GLN A 13 6.21 -28.19 16.86
N GLU A 14 5.23 -27.74 17.64
CA GLU A 14 3.83 -28.14 17.48
C GLU A 14 2.99 -27.14 16.69
N LEU A 15 3.32 -25.85 16.72
CA LEU A 15 2.51 -24.78 16.16
C LEU A 15 2.21 -25.00 14.67
N LYS A 16 0.92 -25.02 14.32
CA LYS A 16 0.45 -25.06 12.93
C LYS A 16 -0.32 -23.77 12.60
N ALA A 17 0.33 -22.89 11.85
CA ALA A 17 -0.28 -21.64 11.35
C ALA A 17 -0.38 -21.68 9.80
N PRO A 18 -1.38 -22.35 9.20
CA PRO A 18 -1.43 -22.53 7.74
C PRO A 18 -1.67 -21.22 6.96
N LYS A 19 -1.20 -21.18 5.70
CA LYS A 19 -1.43 -20.07 4.76
C LYS A 19 -2.86 -20.12 4.21
N ASN A 20 -3.80 -19.52 4.94
CA ASN A 20 -5.24 -19.58 4.64
C ASN A 20 -5.77 -18.42 3.78
N LYS A 21 -4.96 -17.40 3.53
CA LYS A 21 -5.36 -16.21 2.76
C LYS A 21 -4.72 -16.24 1.39
N THR A 22 -5.39 -15.67 0.39
CA THR A 22 -4.85 -15.54 -0.97
C THR A 22 -4.76 -14.07 -1.34
N ASN A 23 -3.61 -13.63 -1.83
CA ASN A 23 -3.44 -12.26 -2.30
C ASN A 23 -4.14 -12.10 -3.66
N ASP A 24 -4.89 -11.02 -3.86
CA ASP A 24 -5.68 -10.86 -5.08
C ASP A 24 -4.88 -10.56 -6.35
N PHE A 25 -3.70 -9.96 -6.20
CA PHE A 25 -2.86 -9.51 -7.31
C PHE A 25 -1.97 -10.64 -7.83
N GLY A 26 -1.19 -11.25 -6.93
CA GLY A 26 -0.25 -12.33 -7.25
C GLY A 26 -0.79 -13.74 -7.03
N LYS A 27 -2.05 -13.88 -6.56
CA LYS A 27 -2.74 -15.16 -6.30
C LYS A 27 -1.95 -16.16 -5.43
N TYR A 28 -1.02 -15.67 -4.62
CA TYR A 28 -0.27 -16.51 -3.70
C TYR A 28 -0.97 -16.64 -2.35
N LYS A 29 -0.79 -17.81 -1.74
CA LYS A 29 -1.26 -18.05 -0.37
C LYS A 29 -0.32 -17.40 0.66
N TYR A 30 -0.89 -16.83 1.71
CA TYR A 30 -0.18 -16.22 2.83
C TYR A 30 -0.95 -16.42 4.14
N ARG A 31 -0.29 -16.12 5.26
CA ARG A 31 -0.87 -16.01 6.61
C ARG A 31 -0.61 -14.60 7.13
N ASN A 32 -1.57 -14.00 7.82
CA ASN A 32 -1.35 -12.69 8.45
C ASN A 32 -0.97 -12.83 9.93
N CYS A 33 -0.74 -11.70 10.60
CA CYS A 33 -0.41 -11.67 12.02
C CYS A 33 -1.52 -12.32 12.87
N GLU A 34 -2.77 -12.04 12.53
CA GLU A 34 -3.96 -12.53 13.24
C GLU A 34 -4.07 -14.05 13.15
N ASP A 35 -3.81 -14.66 11.98
CA ASP A 35 -3.81 -16.10 11.79
C ASP A 35 -2.75 -16.78 12.70
N ILE A 36 -1.57 -16.18 12.85
CA ILE A 36 -0.51 -16.69 13.74
C ILE A 36 -0.93 -16.55 15.22
N LEU A 37 -1.53 -15.42 15.57
CA LEU A 37 -2.00 -15.16 16.93
C LEU A 37 -3.11 -16.13 17.35
N GLU A 38 -4.08 -16.40 16.48
CA GLU A 38 -5.11 -17.41 16.76
C GLU A 38 -4.52 -18.81 16.91
N ALA A 39 -3.52 -19.17 16.10
CA ALA A 39 -2.86 -20.46 16.19
C ALA A 39 -2.07 -20.65 17.50
N VAL A 40 -1.46 -19.60 18.05
CA VAL A 40 -0.59 -19.71 19.24
C VAL A 40 -1.34 -19.68 20.58
N LYS A 41 -2.51 -19.02 20.63
CA LYS A 41 -3.35 -18.93 21.84
C LYS A 41 -3.56 -20.24 22.62
N PRO A 42 -3.96 -21.37 21.99
CA PRO A 42 -4.16 -22.62 22.74
C PRO A 42 -2.87 -23.11 23.41
N HIS A 43 -1.72 -22.97 22.76
CA HIS A 43 -0.44 -23.38 23.33
C HIS A 43 0.00 -22.48 24.49
N LEU A 44 -0.23 -21.16 24.38
CA LEU A 44 0.05 -20.21 25.47
C LEU A 44 -0.75 -20.57 26.73
N ASN A 45 -2.04 -20.88 26.55
CA ASN A 45 -2.91 -21.29 27.64
C ASN A 45 -2.48 -22.63 28.27
N GLU A 46 -2.13 -23.63 27.45
CA GLU A 46 -1.68 -24.94 27.94
C GLU A 46 -0.38 -24.84 28.75
N LEU A 47 0.55 -23.97 28.33
CA LEU A 47 1.88 -23.83 28.91
C LEU A 47 1.97 -22.77 30.00
N GLY A 48 0.87 -22.07 30.32
CA GLY A 48 0.89 -20.96 31.28
C GLY A 48 1.81 -19.81 30.84
N ALA A 49 1.97 -19.62 29.54
CA ALA A 49 2.85 -18.61 28.96
C ALA A 49 2.06 -17.40 28.44
N THR A 50 2.72 -16.26 28.31
CA THR A 50 2.15 -15.04 27.74
C THR A 50 2.94 -14.54 26.54
N LEU A 51 2.24 -13.84 25.65
CA LEU A 51 2.82 -13.18 24.49
C LEU A 51 2.34 -11.73 24.45
N VAL A 52 3.27 -10.78 24.41
CA VAL A 52 2.99 -9.35 24.33
C VAL A 52 3.64 -8.78 23.07
N LEU A 53 2.87 -7.99 22.32
CA LEU A 53 3.33 -7.29 21.13
C LEU A 53 3.30 -5.78 21.38
N THR A 54 4.39 -5.10 21.06
CA THR A 54 4.50 -3.64 21.10
C THR A 54 5.12 -3.15 19.80
N ASP A 55 4.80 -1.92 19.41
CA ASP A 55 5.38 -1.30 18.23
C ASP A 55 6.01 0.05 18.61
N GLU A 56 7.13 0.35 17.98
CA GLU A 56 7.76 1.66 18.02
C GLU A 56 7.88 2.22 16.61
N VAL A 57 7.75 3.54 16.46
CA VAL A 57 7.95 4.24 15.19
C VAL A 57 9.28 4.98 15.27
N GLN A 58 10.13 4.74 14.28
CA GLN A 58 11.45 5.37 14.19
C GLN A 58 11.66 5.89 12.77
N GLN A 59 12.36 7.02 12.64
CA GLN A 59 12.78 7.53 11.34
C GLN A 59 14.24 7.15 11.10
N VAL A 60 14.50 6.35 10.05
CA VAL A 60 15.84 5.94 9.64
C VAL A 60 16.14 6.59 8.30
N GLY A 61 16.91 7.69 8.34
CA GLY A 61 17.13 8.54 7.18
C GLY A 61 15.83 9.14 6.64
N SER A 62 15.48 8.83 5.39
CA SER A 62 14.25 9.30 4.76
C SER A 62 13.06 8.33 4.91
N VAL A 63 13.24 7.20 5.60
CA VAL A 63 12.22 6.14 5.71
C VAL A 63 11.68 6.12 7.14
N VAL A 64 10.36 6.17 7.26
CA VAL A 64 9.67 5.86 8.53
C VAL A 64 9.60 4.35 8.66
N VAL A 65 10.02 3.80 9.79
CA VAL A 65 10.11 2.38 10.07
C VAL A 65 9.28 2.08 11.32
N ILE A 66 8.47 1.03 11.25
CA ILE A 66 7.83 0.44 12.41
C ILE A 66 8.68 -0.74 12.88
N THR A 67 9.08 -0.70 14.14
CA THR A 67 9.77 -1.79 14.83
C THR A 67 8.76 -2.49 15.73
N ALA A 68 8.38 -3.71 15.38
CA ALA A 68 7.55 -4.55 16.24
C ALA A 68 8.43 -5.38 17.16
N LYS A 69 8.04 -5.52 18.42
CA LYS A 69 8.68 -6.32 19.45
C LYS A 69 7.68 -7.36 19.98
N ALA A 70 8.03 -8.64 19.83
CA ALA A 70 7.32 -9.77 20.42
C ALA A 70 8.07 -10.24 21.66
N VAL A 71 7.39 -10.23 22.80
CA VAL A 71 7.91 -10.71 24.09
C VAL A 71 7.12 -11.94 24.50
N PHE A 72 7.80 -13.08 24.53
CA PHE A 72 7.28 -14.33 25.07
C PHE A 72 7.78 -14.49 26.49
N THR A 73 6.89 -14.78 27.42
CA THR A 73 7.21 -15.03 28.84
C THR A 73 6.63 -16.38 29.22
N ASP A 74 7.46 -17.31 29.69
CA ASP A 74 6.99 -18.62 30.16
C ASP A 74 6.41 -18.57 31.57
N ALA A 75 5.87 -19.70 32.05
CA ALA A 75 5.27 -19.81 33.38
C ALA A 75 6.26 -19.57 34.54
N GLU A 76 7.57 -19.67 34.27
CA GLU A 76 8.63 -19.40 35.24
C GLU A 76 9.08 -17.93 35.21
N GLY A 77 8.51 -17.11 34.31
CA GLY A 77 8.83 -15.70 34.14
C GLY A 77 10.04 -15.44 33.26
N LYS A 78 10.58 -16.44 32.55
CA LYS A 78 11.68 -16.24 31.63
C LYS A 78 11.18 -15.58 30.35
N GLU A 79 11.83 -14.48 29.98
CA GLU A 79 11.47 -13.70 28.79
C GLU A 79 12.37 -13.99 27.59
N ILE A 80 11.76 -14.03 26.41
CA ILE A 80 12.42 -14.11 25.11
C ILE A 80 11.83 -13.01 24.23
N THR A 81 12.70 -12.18 23.66
CA THR A 81 12.31 -11.04 22.83
C THR A 81 12.79 -11.25 21.40
N VAL A 82 11.91 -11.00 20.43
CA VAL A 82 12.24 -10.91 19.01
C VAL A 82 11.68 -9.61 18.44
N THR A 83 12.47 -8.94 17.61
CA THR A 83 12.06 -7.73 16.91
C THR A 83 12.05 -7.93 15.40
N ALA A 84 11.18 -7.20 14.71
CA ALA A 84 11.20 -7.11 13.26
C ALA A 84 10.76 -5.72 12.80
N HIS A 85 11.09 -5.38 11.55
CA HIS A 85 10.94 -4.03 11.03
C HIS A 85 10.13 -4.02 9.74
N ALA A 86 9.36 -2.95 9.53
CA ALA A 86 8.69 -2.67 8.28
C ALA A 86 8.76 -1.18 7.94
N GLY A 87 9.17 -0.86 6.72
CA GLY A 87 9.11 0.51 6.21
C GLY A 87 7.66 0.95 5.99
N VAL A 88 7.39 2.24 6.19
CA VAL A 88 6.10 2.88 5.94
C VAL A 88 6.23 3.76 4.70
N ASP A 89 5.50 3.42 3.64
CA ASP A 89 5.34 4.28 2.47
C ASP A 89 4.15 5.22 2.68
N VAL A 90 4.41 6.38 3.28
CA VAL A 90 3.38 7.40 3.58
C VAL A 90 2.74 8.00 2.32
N ASN A 91 3.36 7.82 1.15
CA ASN A 91 2.90 8.34 -0.14
C ASN A 91 2.25 7.27 -1.02
N LYS A 92 1.91 6.11 -0.43
CA LYS A 92 1.32 4.98 -1.16
C LYS A 92 -0.02 5.38 -1.79
N LYS A 93 -0.06 5.41 -3.12
CA LYS A 93 -1.27 5.76 -3.87
C LYS A 93 -2.44 4.82 -3.52
N GLY A 94 -3.58 5.42 -3.19
CA GLY A 94 -4.82 4.70 -2.88
C GLY A 94 -4.91 4.16 -1.44
N MET A 95 -3.98 4.56 -0.56
CA MET A 95 -3.99 4.22 0.86
C MET A 95 -3.83 5.51 1.67
N ASP A 96 -4.63 5.68 2.72
CA ASP A 96 -4.42 6.80 3.65
C ASP A 96 -3.25 6.52 4.61
N VAL A 97 -2.75 7.56 5.29
CA VAL A 97 -1.57 7.42 6.16
C VAL A 97 -1.84 6.41 7.28
N ALA A 98 -3.01 6.43 7.93
CA ALA A 98 -3.32 5.49 9.00
C ALA A 98 -3.30 4.03 8.52
N GLN A 99 -3.80 3.77 7.32
CA GLN A 99 -3.76 2.46 6.68
C GLN A 99 -2.32 2.03 6.35
N THR A 100 -1.45 2.95 5.88
CA THR A 100 -0.03 2.62 5.62
C THR A 100 0.69 2.20 6.89
N PHE A 101 0.48 2.92 7.99
CA PHE A 101 1.03 2.57 9.30
C PHE A 101 0.47 1.26 9.83
N GLY A 102 -0.85 1.06 9.75
CA GLY A 102 -1.49 -0.17 10.17
C GLY A 102 -0.97 -1.39 9.40
N ALA A 103 -0.85 -1.28 8.07
CA ALA A 103 -0.31 -2.34 7.23
C ALA A 103 1.15 -2.66 7.58
N SER A 104 2.01 -1.64 7.75
CA SER A 104 3.41 -1.84 8.14
C SER A 104 3.55 -2.41 9.54
N SER A 105 2.71 -2.01 10.50
CA SER A 105 2.68 -2.58 11.86
C SER A 105 2.32 -4.06 11.84
N SER A 106 1.21 -4.43 11.18
CA SER A 106 0.82 -5.84 11.02
C SER A 106 1.91 -6.66 10.32
N TYR A 107 2.62 -6.07 9.35
CA TYR A 107 3.74 -6.72 8.67
C TYR A 107 4.92 -6.95 9.62
N ALA A 108 5.38 -5.92 10.33
CA ALA A 108 6.47 -6.04 11.30
C ALA A 108 6.14 -7.08 12.39
N ARG A 109 4.94 -7.04 12.97
CA ARG A 109 4.49 -8.03 13.98
C ARG A 109 4.51 -9.45 13.44
N LYS A 110 4.01 -9.67 12.22
CA LYS A 110 4.06 -10.99 11.56
C LYS A 110 5.48 -11.52 11.48
N TYR A 111 6.47 -10.72 11.07
CA TYR A 111 7.86 -11.17 10.98
C TYR A 111 8.52 -11.38 12.35
N ALA A 112 8.17 -10.58 13.36
CA ALA A 112 8.63 -10.80 14.73
C ALA A 112 8.12 -12.16 15.25
N LEU A 113 6.83 -12.46 15.02
CA LEU A 113 6.22 -13.75 15.36
C LEU A 113 6.83 -14.90 14.56
N ASN A 114 7.16 -14.69 13.27
CA ASN A 114 7.82 -15.70 12.45
C ASN A 114 9.19 -16.07 13.01
N GLY A 115 10.01 -15.08 13.39
CA GLY A 115 11.30 -15.30 14.01
C GLY A 115 11.19 -16.00 15.37
N LEU A 116 10.20 -15.59 16.18
CA LEU A 116 9.97 -16.17 17.50
C LEU A 116 9.53 -17.64 17.44
N PHE A 117 8.61 -17.97 16.53
CA PHE A 117 8.00 -19.30 16.46
C PHE A 117 8.55 -20.18 15.33
N LEU A 118 9.65 -19.78 14.69
CA LEU A 118 10.28 -20.49 13.57
C LEU A 118 9.30 -20.77 12.41
N ILE A 119 8.41 -19.80 12.14
CA ILE A 119 7.45 -19.90 11.04
C ILE A 119 8.13 -19.42 9.77
N ASP A 120 8.39 -20.36 8.86
CA ASP A 120 8.92 -20.01 7.55
C ASP A 120 7.82 -19.38 6.68
N ASP A 121 7.99 -18.09 6.38
CA ASP A 121 7.11 -17.34 5.50
C ASP A 121 7.78 -16.98 4.16
N THR A 122 9.05 -17.37 3.99
CA THR A 122 9.83 -17.05 2.80
C THR A 122 9.48 -17.99 1.66
N LYS A 123 9.33 -17.39 0.49
CA LYS A 123 9.62 -18.04 -0.79
C LYS A 123 10.90 -17.37 -1.22
N ASP A 124 11.97 -18.12 -1.42
CA ASP A 124 13.25 -17.56 -1.87
C ASP A 124 13.01 -16.64 -3.08
N TYR A 125 13.59 -15.43 -3.05
CA TYR A 125 13.49 -14.47 -4.16
C TYR A 125 14.01 -15.07 -5.47
N ASP A 126 14.96 -16.01 -5.35
CA ASP A 126 15.56 -16.77 -6.45
C ASP A 126 14.73 -17.99 -6.89
N THR A 127 13.55 -18.22 -6.28
CA THR A 127 12.67 -19.30 -6.75
C THR A 127 11.95 -18.90 -8.02
N ASN A 128 11.86 -19.84 -8.96
CA ASN A 128 11.10 -19.70 -10.19
C ASN A 128 9.64 -19.28 -9.92
N GLU A 129 9.04 -19.70 -8.80
CA GLU A 129 7.70 -19.24 -8.42
C GLU A 129 7.61 -17.74 -8.11
N TYR A 130 8.65 -17.09 -7.57
CA TYR A 130 8.64 -15.64 -7.30
C TYR A 130 8.67 -14.83 -8.59
N HIS A 131 9.56 -15.18 -9.52
CA HIS A 131 9.64 -14.55 -10.84
C HIS A 131 8.37 -14.76 -11.67
N GLN A 132 7.81 -15.98 -11.66
CA GLN A 132 6.52 -16.25 -12.31
C GLN A 132 5.37 -15.43 -11.69
N GLN A 133 5.42 -15.14 -10.39
CA GLN A 133 4.44 -14.29 -9.70
C GLN A 133 4.54 -12.83 -10.14
N MET A 134 5.75 -12.27 -10.23
CA MET A 134 5.97 -10.91 -10.72
C MET A 134 5.52 -10.77 -12.18
N ASP A 135 5.79 -11.77 -13.01
CA ASP A 135 5.39 -11.78 -14.42
C ASP A 135 3.86 -11.90 -14.60
N GLN A 136 3.20 -12.73 -13.80
CA GLN A 136 1.74 -12.90 -13.86
C GLN A 136 1.00 -11.66 -13.36
N ALA A 137 1.49 -11.02 -12.31
CA ALA A 137 0.88 -9.81 -11.77
C ALA A 137 1.03 -8.62 -12.74
N SER A 138 2.16 -8.55 -13.45
CA SER A 138 2.39 -7.61 -14.55
C SER A 138 1.44 -7.85 -15.73
N LYS A 139 1.20 -9.13 -16.11
CA LYS A 139 0.26 -9.50 -17.19
C LYS A 139 -1.22 -9.23 -16.86
N ASN A 140 -1.63 -9.39 -15.61
CA ASN A 140 -3.00 -9.10 -15.16
C ASN A 140 -3.30 -7.60 -15.13
N GLN A 141 -2.29 -6.75 -14.93
CA GLN A 141 -2.42 -5.30 -15.00
C GLN A 141 -2.59 -4.81 -16.45
N SER A 142 -1.94 -5.46 -17.43
CA SER A 142 -2.17 -5.21 -18.85
C SER A 142 -3.53 -5.70 -19.36
N ASN A 143 -4.04 -6.84 -18.86
CA ASN A 143 -5.35 -7.37 -19.27
C ASN A 143 -6.55 -6.61 -18.66
N ARG A 144 -6.42 -6.03 -17.45
CA ARG A 144 -7.47 -5.14 -16.89
C ARG A 144 -7.63 -3.83 -17.67
N ASN A 145 -6.58 -3.37 -18.37
CA ASN A 145 -6.68 -2.19 -19.23
C ASN A 145 -7.32 -2.48 -20.60
N ASN A 146 -7.29 -3.73 -21.08
CA ASN A 146 -7.94 -4.11 -22.34
C ASN A 146 -9.43 -4.44 -22.21
N ASN A 147 -9.90 -4.91 -21.05
CA ASN A 147 -11.30 -5.27 -20.86
C ASN A 147 -12.24 -4.10 -20.52
N ASN A 148 -11.73 -2.87 -20.36
CA ASN A 148 -12.55 -1.67 -20.12
C ASN A 148 -12.86 -0.83 -21.38
N GLN A 149 -12.54 -1.31 -22.59
CA GLN A 149 -12.93 -0.64 -23.85
C GLN A 149 -14.07 -1.32 -24.61
N GLY A 150 -14.65 -2.39 -24.06
CA GLY A 150 -15.59 -3.25 -24.81
C GLY A 150 -16.97 -3.46 -24.18
N GLN A 151 -17.48 -2.58 -23.31
CA GLN A 151 -18.84 -2.73 -22.78
C GLN A 151 -19.39 -1.41 -22.18
N GLN A 152 -19.76 -0.45 -23.04
CA GLN A 152 -20.79 0.55 -22.70
C GLN A 152 -21.31 1.25 -23.96
N SER A 153 -21.99 0.48 -24.80
CA SER A 153 -22.99 1.02 -25.72
C SER A 153 -24.30 0.29 -25.47
N ASN A 154 -25.29 1.06 -25.05
CA ASN A 154 -26.71 0.75 -24.93
C ASN A 154 -27.16 -0.13 -23.75
N GLN A 155 -27.51 0.51 -22.64
CA GLN A 155 -28.85 0.36 -22.08
C GLN A 155 -29.27 1.55 -21.19
N SER A 156 -30.41 2.12 -21.57
CA SER A 156 -31.38 2.88 -20.78
C SER A 156 -30.94 4.16 -20.04
N ARG A 157 -31.29 5.27 -20.69
CA ARG A 157 -31.91 6.45 -20.07
C ARG A 157 -32.86 6.06 -18.94
N GLN A 158 -32.55 6.45 -17.70
CA GLN A 158 -33.50 6.97 -16.72
C GLN A 158 -32.73 7.61 -15.56
N ALA A 159 -33.28 8.72 -15.07
CA ALA A 159 -32.67 9.69 -14.19
C ALA A 159 -32.01 9.09 -12.93
N ASN A 160 -30.79 9.52 -12.62
CA ASN A 160 -30.36 9.85 -11.26
C ASN A 160 -29.14 10.77 -11.28
N ASN A 161 -29.35 12.01 -10.85
CA ASN A 161 -28.31 12.96 -10.49
C ASN A 161 -27.45 12.37 -9.36
N SER A 162 -26.21 12.01 -9.66
CA SER A 162 -25.14 12.09 -8.67
C SER A 162 -24.14 13.10 -9.19
N THR A 163 -24.21 14.31 -8.67
CA THR A 163 -23.23 15.37 -8.93
C THR A 163 -21.88 14.86 -8.44
N GLN A 164 -21.04 14.34 -9.36
CA GLN A 164 -19.68 13.97 -9.02
C GLN A 164 -18.99 15.17 -8.38
N SER A 165 -18.37 14.95 -7.22
CA SER A 165 -17.71 16.01 -6.48
C SER A 165 -16.67 16.72 -7.36
N LEU A 166 -16.48 18.02 -7.19
CA LEU A 166 -15.56 18.80 -7.99
C LEU A 166 -14.11 18.24 -7.93
N ALA A 167 -13.74 17.65 -6.78
CA ALA A 167 -12.48 16.95 -6.58
C ALA A 167 -12.36 15.65 -7.41
N GLN A 168 -13.44 14.88 -7.53
CA GLN A 168 -13.46 13.67 -8.35
C GLN A 168 -13.38 14.01 -9.84
N ARG A 169 -14.06 15.09 -10.26
CA ARG A 169 -13.94 15.64 -11.62
C ARG A 169 -12.50 16.09 -11.91
N TYR A 170 -11.84 16.72 -10.95
CA TYR A 170 -10.45 17.16 -11.07
C TYR A 170 -9.49 15.98 -11.29
N ASN A 171 -9.59 14.93 -10.47
CA ASN A 171 -8.75 13.73 -10.62
C ASN A 171 -8.96 13.03 -11.98
N ASN A 172 -10.22 12.97 -12.44
CA ASN A 172 -10.55 12.41 -13.76
C ASN A 172 -9.96 13.25 -14.90
N ALA A 173 -9.94 14.58 -14.75
CA ALA A 173 -9.34 15.49 -15.72
C ALA A 173 -7.81 15.33 -15.80
N LEU A 174 -7.13 15.20 -14.66
CA LEU A 174 -5.68 14.92 -14.64
C LEU A 174 -5.33 13.60 -15.33
N ALA A 175 -6.13 12.55 -15.11
CA ALA A 175 -5.96 11.27 -15.80
C ALA A 175 -6.16 11.39 -17.31
N SER A 176 -7.14 12.20 -17.74
CA SER A 176 -7.46 12.45 -19.14
C SER A 176 -6.34 13.25 -19.84
N ILE A 177 -5.78 14.24 -19.16
CA ILE A 177 -4.63 15.04 -19.63
C ILE A 177 -3.40 14.15 -19.78
N LYS A 178 -3.07 13.34 -18.78
CA LYS A 178 -1.91 12.44 -18.82
C LYS A 178 -1.92 11.51 -20.03
N ASN A 179 -3.10 11.04 -20.43
CA ASN A 179 -3.28 10.12 -21.54
C ASN A 179 -3.72 10.80 -22.84
N ALA A 180 -3.71 12.14 -22.90
CA ALA A 180 -4.16 12.89 -24.06
C ALA A 180 -3.34 12.50 -25.29
N LYS A 181 -4.04 12.19 -26.39
CA LYS A 181 -3.46 11.89 -27.71
C LYS A 181 -3.55 13.07 -28.68
N TYR A 182 -4.39 14.07 -28.37
CA TYR A 182 -4.60 15.25 -29.20
C TYR A 182 -4.67 16.53 -28.33
N PRO A 183 -4.20 17.68 -28.83
CA PRO A 183 -4.25 18.95 -28.11
C PRO A 183 -5.65 19.36 -27.64
N SER A 184 -6.69 19.03 -28.42
CA SER A 184 -8.09 19.37 -28.11
C SER A 184 -8.62 18.78 -26.80
N THR A 185 -7.95 17.75 -26.25
CA THR A 185 -8.26 17.21 -24.91
C THR A 185 -7.81 18.17 -23.80
N LEU A 186 -6.72 18.91 -24.02
CA LEU A 186 -6.19 19.90 -23.09
C LEU A 186 -7.08 21.14 -23.05
N ASP A 187 -7.56 21.61 -24.20
CA ASP A 187 -8.46 22.77 -24.31
C ASP A 187 -9.77 22.55 -23.55
N LYS A 188 -10.35 21.35 -23.68
CA LYS A 188 -11.56 20.95 -22.96
C LYS A 188 -11.34 20.91 -21.45
N ALA A 189 -10.18 20.43 -20.99
CA ALA A 189 -9.86 20.40 -19.57
C ALA A 189 -9.72 21.82 -19.00
N ILE A 190 -9.04 22.72 -19.72
CA ILE A 190 -8.90 24.11 -19.30
C ILE A 190 -10.25 24.81 -19.23
N ALA A 191 -11.07 24.71 -20.28
CA ALA A 191 -12.41 25.31 -20.31
C ALA A 191 -13.30 24.80 -19.16
N THR A 192 -13.18 23.52 -18.81
CA THR A 192 -13.99 22.90 -17.75
C THR A 192 -13.63 23.41 -16.35
N PHE A 193 -12.36 23.80 -16.12
CA PHE A 193 -11.85 24.19 -14.81
C PHE A 193 -11.44 25.66 -14.70
N ALA A 194 -11.63 26.46 -15.75
CA ALA A 194 -11.20 27.87 -15.84
C ALA A 194 -11.65 28.73 -14.64
N ASN A 195 -12.87 28.49 -14.13
CA ASN A 195 -13.46 29.23 -13.01
C ASN A 195 -13.48 28.42 -11.71
N SER A 196 -12.51 27.51 -11.52
CA SER A 196 -12.41 26.68 -10.32
C SER A 196 -11.07 26.85 -9.61
N GLN A 197 -11.01 26.51 -8.32
CA GLN A 197 -9.77 26.43 -7.54
C GLN A 197 -8.69 25.52 -8.18
N TYR A 198 -9.10 24.64 -9.09
CA TYR A 198 -8.24 23.69 -9.77
C TYR A 198 -7.66 24.20 -11.11
N ALA A 199 -8.01 25.43 -11.53
CA ALA A 199 -7.58 26.02 -12.80
C ALA A 199 -6.05 26.00 -12.98
N ALA A 200 -5.30 26.39 -11.95
CA ALA A 200 -3.84 26.41 -11.97
C ALA A 200 -3.25 25.00 -12.09
N GLY A 201 -3.78 24.03 -11.34
CA GLY A 201 -3.36 22.63 -11.41
C GLY A 201 -3.60 21.99 -12.78
N ILE A 202 -4.76 22.25 -13.37
CA ILE A 202 -5.11 21.79 -14.72
C ILE A 202 -4.23 22.45 -15.78
N SER A 203 -3.99 23.77 -15.70
CA SER A 203 -3.12 24.48 -16.63
C SER A 203 -1.69 23.94 -16.61
N ASN A 204 -1.14 23.65 -15.42
CA ASN A 204 0.19 23.07 -15.26
C ASN A 204 0.26 21.63 -15.80
N ALA A 205 -0.76 20.81 -15.55
CA ALA A 205 -0.82 19.46 -16.09
C ALA A 205 -0.92 19.46 -17.62
N CYS A 206 -1.71 20.37 -18.21
CA CYS A 206 -1.81 20.53 -19.65
C CYS A 206 -0.48 20.98 -20.27
N ARG A 207 0.23 21.94 -19.64
CA ARG A 207 1.55 22.39 -20.10
C ARG A 207 2.58 21.26 -20.09
N ALA A 208 2.69 20.54 -18.97
CA ALA A 208 3.60 19.40 -18.86
C ALA A 208 3.30 18.30 -19.90
N ARG A 209 2.02 18.06 -20.20
CA ARG A 209 1.64 17.09 -21.24
C ARG A 209 1.97 17.59 -22.64
N ALA A 210 1.75 18.87 -22.91
CA ALA A 210 2.09 19.47 -24.20
C ALA A 210 3.60 19.43 -24.45
N ASP A 211 4.42 19.75 -23.45
CA ASP A 211 5.88 19.68 -23.53
C ASP A 211 6.36 18.25 -23.84
N GLN A 212 5.77 17.24 -23.18
CA GLN A 212 6.06 15.82 -23.46
C GLN A 212 5.72 15.40 -24.90
N MET A 213 4.67 15.99 -25.47
CA MET A 213 4.15 15.63 -26.79
C MET A 213 4.66 16.56 -27.90
N GLY A 214 5.48 17.57 -27.57
CA GLY A 214 5.93 18.59 -28.52
C GLY A 214 4.81 19.46 -29.08
N TRP A 215 3.71 19.63 -28.32
CA TRP A 215 2.58 20.46 -28.74
C TRP A 215 2.80 21.92 -28.34
N ASN A 216 2.56 22.84 -29.27
CA ASN A 216 2.52 24.27 -28.94
C ASN A 216 1.32 24.56 -28.05
N PHE A 217 1.58 24.83 -26.77
CA PHE A 217 0.57 25.09 -25.76
C PHE A 217 0.61 26.54 -25.29
N ASN A 218 -0.28 27.36 -25.85
CA ASN A 218 -0.49 28.74 -25.41
C ASN A 218 -1.67 28.81 -24.43
N SER A 219 -1.42 28.57 -23.14
CA SER A 219 -2.36 29.00 -22.10
C SER A 219 -2.00 30.43 -21.67
N ASN A 220 -2.71 31.42 -22.22
CA ASN A 220 -2.69 32.78 -21.67
C ASN A 220 -3.30 32.77 -20.27
N THR A 221 -2.49 32.49 -19.25
CA THR A 221 -2.73 32.81 -17.85
C THR A 221 -1.37 33.13 -17.23
N GLN A 222 -0.91 34.34 -17.50
CA GLN A 222 0.28 34.93 -16.89
C GLN A 222 0.16 34.97 -15.37
N GLN A 223 1.28 34.67 -14.74
CA GLN A 223 1.62 35.00 -13.36
C GLN A 223 1.25 36.45 -13.05
N GLN A 224 0.39 36.67 -12.05
CA GLN A 224 0.54 37.81 -11.15
C GLN A 224 1.19 37.28 -9.87
N ASN A 225 2.53 37.19 -9.88
CA ASN A 225 3.29 37.30 -8.64
C ASN A 225 3.69 38.77 -8.52
N GLN A 226 3.20 39.41 -7.46
CA GLN A 226 3.61 40.73 -7.00
C GLN A 226 5.15 40.76 -6.79
N THR A 227 5.81 41.70 -7.48
CA THR A 227 6.74 42.74 -6.94
C THR A 227 7.47 42.41 -5.61
N GLN A 228 8.78 42.55 -5.41
CA GLN A 228 9.92 43.17 -6.11
C GLN A 228 11.25 42.61 -5.53
N PRO A 229 12.39 42.70 -6.25
CA PRO A 229 13.72 42.78 -5.65
C PRO A 229 14.16 44.24 -5.47
N LEU A 230 14.70 44.60 -4.30
CA LEU A 230 15.47 45.83 -4.10
C LEU A 230 16.96 45.47 -4.14
N HIS A 231 17.68 46.10 -5.07
CA HIS A 231 19.12 46.02 -5.23
C HIS A 231 19.68 47.45 -5.25
N HIS A 232 20.16 47.93 -4.10
CA HIS A 232 21.36 48.75 -3.87
C HIS A 232 21.38 49.24 -2.43
#